data_AF-A0A934TEE3-F1
#
_entry.id   AF-A0A934TEE3-F1
#
_cell.length_a   1.000
_cell.length_b   1.000
_cell.length_c   1.000
_cell.angle_alpha   90.00
_cell.angle_beta   90.00
_cell.angle_gamma   90.00
#
_symmetry.space_group_name_H-M   'P 1'
#
loop_
_entity.id
_entity.type
_entity.pdbx_description
1 polymer ?
#
loop_
_entity_poly.entity_id
_entity_poly.type
_entity_poly.pdbx_seq_one_letter_code
_entity_poly.pdbx_strand_id
1 'polypeptide(L)' 'MAKTLIVQKTELPDFLPHGWKKEVAEVLGIHVNTVTNALKARRGKTYERIKQVAIVKWGQY' A
#
# COMPACT_ATOMS: atom_id res chain seq x y z
N MET A 1 -15.59 -32.41 -1.93
CA MET A 1 -14.40 -31.71 -1.41
C MET A 1 -14.50 -30.26 -1.84
N ALA A 2 -14.77 -29.35 -0.91
CA ALA A 2 -15.00 -27.93 -1.23
C ALA A 2 -13.67 -27.30 -1.64
N LYS A 3 -13.58 -26.84 -2.89
CA LYS A 3 -12.44 -26.08 -3.40
C LYS A 3 -12.57 -24.67 -2.83
N THR A 4 -11.91 -24.41 -1.70
CA THR A 4 -11.82 -23.07 -1.12
C THR A 4 -11.14 -22.17 -2.14
N LEU A 5 -11.93 -21.40 -2.88
CA LEU A 5 -11.45 -20.27 -3.66
C LEU A 5 -10.98 -19.24 -2.65
N ILE A 6 -9.68 -19.26 -2.33
CA ILE A 6 -9.04 -18.14 -1.67
C ILE A 6 -9.07 -17.03 -2.72
N VAL A 7 -10.15 -16.25 -2.69
CA VAL A 7 -10.24 -14.97 -3.38
C VAL A 7 -9.04 -14.20 -2.87
N GLN A 8 -7.99 -14.09 -3.70
CA GLN A 8 -6.83 -13.27 -3.39
C GLN A 8 -7.35 -11.85 -3.24
N LYS A 9 -7.61 -11.45 -2.00
CA LYS A 9 -7.93 -10.07 -1.68
C LYS A 9 -6.71 -9.26 -2.10
N THR A 10 -6.79 -8.64 -3.27
CA THR A 10 -5.95 -7.53 -3.71
C THR A 10 -6.22 -6.29 -2.83
N GLU A 11 -6.49 -6.50 -1.55
CA GLU A 11 -6.66 -5.45 -0.57
C GLU A 11 -5.27 -5.24 0.01
N LEU A 12 -4.59 -4.21 -0.52
CA LEU A 12 -3.47 -3.61 0.18
C LEU A 12 -3.82 -3.50 1.67
N PRO A 13 -2.89 -3.87 2.56
CA PRO A 13 -3.16 -3.79 3.97
C PRO A 13 -3.61 -2.36 4.31
N ASP A 14 -4.64 -2.25 5.17
CA ASP A 14 -5.18 -0.98 5.66
C ASP A 14 -4.10 -0.02 6.20
N PHE A 15 -2.92 -0.59 6.50
CA PHE A 15 -1.74 0.04 7.04
C PHE A 15 -0.49 -0.58 6.39
N LEU A 16 0.43 0.27 5.92
CA LEU A 16 1.79 -0.16 5.57
C LEU A 16 2.51 -0.60 6.87
N PRO A 17 3.11 -1.81 6.90
CA PRO A 17 3.97 -2.28 7.99
C PRO A 17 5.08 -1.29 8.37
N HIS A 18 5.61 -1.43 9.59
CA HIS A 18 6.69 -0.58 10.09
C HIS A 18 7.90 -0.67 9.14
N GLY A 19 8.37 0.47 8.62
CA GLY A 19 9.46 0.55 7.63
C GLY A 19 9.00 0.82 6.20
N TRP A 20 7.88 0.25 5.74
CA TRP A 20 7.40 0.43 4.36
C TRP A 20 7.01 1.86 4.05
N LYS A 21 6.50 2.62 5.03
CA LYS A 21 6.19 4.05 4.85
C LYS A 21 7.41 4.87 4.46
N LYS A 22 8.59 4.53 5.01
CA LYS A 22 9.84 5.22 4.72
C LYS A 22 10.33 4.86 3.32
N GLU A 23 10.27 3.59 2.95
CA GLU A 23 10.63 3.17 1.60
C GLU A 23 9.69 3.74 0.52
N VAL A 24 8.37 3.77 0.78
CA VAL A 24 7.41 4.37 -0.16
C VAL A 24 7.65 5.88 -0.27
N ALA A 25 7.98 6.55 0.84
CA ALA A 25 8.36 7.96 0.85
C ALA A 25 9.61 8.21 -0.01
N GLU A 26 10.63 7.38 0.11
CA GLU A 26 11.86 7.45 -0.69
C GLU A 26 11.59 7.20 -2.17
N VAL A 27 10.82 6.16 -2.51
CA VAL A 27 10.46 5.83 -3.90
C VAL A 27 9.64 6.93 -4.57
N LEU A 28 8.71 7.54 -3.83
CA LEU A 28 7.85 8.61 -4.35
C LEU A 28 8.48 10.01 -4.24
N GLY A 29 9.63 10.15 -3.55
CA GLY A 29 10.28 11.44 -3.30
C GLY A 29 9.43 12.39 -2.45
N ILE A 30 8.60 11.87 -1.53
CA ILE A 30 7.71 12.66 -0.67
C ILE A 30 8.01 12.43 0.80
N HIS A 31 7.63 13.36 1.67
CA HIS A 31 7.82 13.21 3.11
C HIS A 31 6.97 12.06 3.68
N VAL A 32 7.51 11.33 4.66
CA VAL A 32 6.83 10.18 5.32
C VAL A 32 5.51 10.57 6.00
N ASN A 33 5.39 11.83 6.46
CA ASN A 33 4.12 12.35 6.98
C ASN A 33 3.07 12.51 5.88
N THR A 34 3.47 12.84 4.65
CA THR A 34 2.56 12.89 3.50
C THR A 34 2.03 11.51 3.17
N VAL A 35 2.88 10.48 3.24
CA VAL A 35 2.46 9.07 3.12
C VAL A 35 1.46 8.72 4.22
N THR A 36 1.77 9.07 5.47
CA THR A 36 0.89 8.80 6.61
C THR A 36 -0.46 9.51 6.50
N ASN A 37 -0.48 10.77 6.09
CA ASN A 37 -1.72 11.54 5.91
C ASN A 37 -2.54 11.01 4.74
N ALA A 38 -1.91 10.63 3.63
CA ALA A 38 -2.58 10.02 2.49
C ALA A 38 -3.20 8.65 2.85
N LEU A 39 -2.48 7.82 3.62
CA LEU A 39 -3.00 6.55 4.14
C LEU A 39 -4.18 6.76 5.10
N LYS A 40 -4.12 7.76 5.99
CA LYS A 40 -5.24 8.13 6.87
C LYS A 40 -6.45 8.62 6.09
N ALA A 41 -6.23 9.42 5.06
CA ALA A 41 -7.29 9.96 4.21
C ALA A 41 -7.97 8.87 3.35
N ARG A 42 -7.26 7.77 3.05
CA ARG A 42 -7.74 6.65 2.21
C ARG A 42 -8.27 7.06 0.85
N ARG A 43 -7.85 8.23 0.34
CA ARG A 43 -8.33 8.82 -0.92
C ARG A 43 -7.32 9.77 -1.54
N GLY A 44 -7.47 10.03 -2.82
CA GLY A 44 -6.68 10.99 -3.58
C GLY A 44 -5.47 10.40 -4.29
N LYS A 45 -4.90 11.19 -5.22
CA LYS A 45 -3.83 10.75 -6.14
C LYS A 45 -2.60 10.20 -5.41
N THR A 46 -2.20 10.81 -4.30
CA THR A 46 -1.06 10.34 -3.52
C THR A 46 -1.32 8.97 -2.89
N TYR A 47 -2.53 8.73 -2.41
CA TYR A 47 -2.92 7.44 -1.86
C TYR A 47 -2.88 6.34 -2.92
N GLU A 48 -3.39 6.62 -4.14
CA GLU A 48 -3.31 5.69 -5.27
C GLU A 48 -1.87 5.39 -5.69
N ARG A 49 -1.00 6.40 -5.73
CA ARG A 49 0.44 6.20 -6.01
C ARG A 49 1.12 5.33 -4.94
N ILE A 50 0.80 5.55 -3.67
CA ILE A 50 1.28 4.71 -2.56
C ILE A 50 0.82 3.26 -2.74
N LYS A 51 -0.45 3.05 -3.11
CA LYS A 51 -0.99 1.73 -3.41
C LYS A 51 -0.23 1.03 -4.54
N GLN A 52 0.00 1.73 -5.65
CA GLN A 52 0.75 1.18 -6.78
C GLN A 52 2.16 0.76 -6.38
N VAL A 53 2.90 1.62 -5.68
CA VAL A 53 4.26 1.29 -5.20
C VAL A 53 4.21 0.07 -4.29
N ALA A 54 3.24 0.00 -3.39
CA ALA A 54 3.16 -1.10 -2.46
C ALA A 54 2.76 -2.43 -3.13
N ILE A 55 1.89 -2.41 -4.14
CA ILE A 55 1.60 -3.59 -4.97
C ILE A 55 2.84 -4.03 -5.74
N VAL A 56 3.56 -3.11 -6.38
CA VAL A 56 4.75 -3.46 -7.18
C VAL A 56 5.87 -4.03 -6.32
N LYS A 57 6.10 -3.47 -5.13
CA LYS A 57 7.18 -3.91 -4.24
C LYS A 57 6.84 -5.17 -3.44
N TRP A 58 5.60 -5.28 -2.96
CA TRP A 58 5.22 -6.30 -1.96
C TRP A 58 3.94 -7.06 -2.29
N GLY A 59 3.25 -6.72 -3.38
CA GLY A 59 2.17 -7.54 -3.94
C GLY A 59 2.77 -8.78 -4.57
N GLN A 60 3.11 -9.77 -3.75
CA GLN A 60 3.42 -11.11 -4.24
C GLN A 60 2.13 -11.82 -4.65
N TYR A 61 2.23 -12.54 -5.77
CA TYR A 61 1.21 -13.36 -6.44
C TYR A 61 0.79 -14.60 -5.63
#